data_AF-A0A2T0UWZ2-F1
#
_entry.id   AF-A0A2T0UWZ2-F1
#
_cell.length_a   1.000
_cell.length_b   1.000
_cell.length_c   1.000
_cell.angle_alpha   90.00
_cell.angle_beta   90.00
_cell.angle_gamma   90.00
#
_symmetry.space_group_name_H-M   'P 1'
#
loop_
_entity.id
_entity.type
_entity.pdbx_description
1 polymer ?
#
loop_
_entity_poly.entity_id
_entity_poly.type
_entity_poly.pdbx_seq_one_letter_code
_entity_poly.pdbx_strand_id
1 'polypeptide(L)'
;MSLVRRLMIAVTLAVSAVFFIPAPAQAGGYWIEVCFPDTRTDDPFDLICVPVEVPVEGPRKWWPPECWVCLPSFDFWRDYVDPAVRYDFNERFGKGLGLLAESHLTDDEKLAEQLRAEAGGQFLAAAEIVSEYEIGFDGFAWTDPVNGEYLGDPQPDPGIAAGYAMAEGVRILQNTLGKEPDIEGALKEFDAAYESLSELAAA
;
A
#
# COMPACT_ATOMS: atom_id res chain seq x y z
N MET A 1 -2.10 65.15 30.92
CA MET A 1 -0.95 64.26 30.64
C MET A 1 -1.43 62.81 30.64
N SER A 2 -1.76 62.35 29.43
CA SER A 2 -1.79 60.96 28.94
C SER A 2 -2.25 59.84 29.88
N LEU A 3 -3.56 59.53 29.80
CA LEU A 3 -4.19 58.28 30.28
C LEU A 3 -3.69 57.01 29.55
N VAL A 4 -2.82 57.18 28.53
CA VAL A 4 -2.34 56.10 27.65
C VAL A 4 -1.18 55.31 28.29
N ARG A 5 -0.64 55.73 29.43
CA ARG A 5 0.58 55.13 30.02
C ARG A 5 0.36 54.10 31.13
N ARG A 6 -0.89 53.77 31.50
CA ARG A 6 -1.20 52.87 32.64
C ARG A 6 -1.89 51.55 32.28
N LEU A 7 -1.98 51.22 30.99
CA LEU A 7 -2.68 50.02 30.49
C LEU A 7 -1.72 49.07 29.74
N MET A 8 -0.49 48.88 30.26
CA MET A 8 0.59 48.17 29.55
C MET A 8 1.30 47.09 30.38
N ILE A 9 0.74 46.62 31.50
CA ILE A 9 1.34 45.50 32.26
C ILE A 9 0.25 44.69 32.95
N ALA A 10 -0.48 43.84 32.22
CA ALA A 10 -1.32 42.78 32.81
C ALA A 10 -1.81 41.73 31.79
N VAL A 11 -1.09 41.46 30.70
CA VAL A 11 -1.40 40.34 29.78
C VAL A 11 -0.11 39.70 29.30
N THR A 12 0.62 39.06 30.21
CA THR A 12 1.86 38.31 29.88
C THR A 12 2.00 37.10 30.78
N LEU A 13 0.96 36.28 30.91
CA LEU A 13 1.03 34.99 31.61
C LEU A 13 -0.15 34.07 31.22
N ALA A 14 -0.33 33.81 29.92
CA ALA A 14 -1.25 32.75 29.46
C ALA A 14 -0.98 32.31 28.00
N VAL A 15 0.28 32.26 27.55
CA VAL A 15 0.62 31.63 26.25
C VAL A 15 1.98 30.95 26.37
N SER A 16 2.08 29.94 27.24
CA SER A 16 3.27 29.07 27.28
C SER A 16 2.93 27.59 27.52
N ALA A 17 1.66 27.22 27.47
CA ALA A 17 1.19 25.85 27.70
C ALA A 17 0.61 25.16 26.44
N VAL A 18 0.90 25.67 25.23
CA VAL A 18 0.42 25.05 23.98
C VAL A 18 1.53 24.34 23.19
N PHE A 19 2.80 24.40 23.63
CA PHE A 19 3.91 23.77 22.90
C PHE A 19 4.54 22.53 23.58
N PHE A 20 3.87 21.95 24.58
CA PHE A 20 4.24 20.64 25.13
C PHE A 20 2.99 19.78 25.33
N ILE A 21 2.17 19.68 24.29
CA ILE A 21 1.47 18.42 24.06
C ILE A 21 2.56 17.53 23.47
N PRO A 22 3.04 16.47 24.15
CA PRO A 22 3.69 15.41 23.40
C PRO A 22 2.64 15.02 22.36
N ALA A 23 2.91 15.27 21.08
CA ALA A 23 2.17 14.58 20.04
C ALA A 23 2.14 13.13 20.51
N PRO A 24 0.96 12.49 20.61
CA PRO A 24 0.96 11.08 20.95
C PRO A 24 1.92 10.46 19.94
N ALA A 25 2.92 9.71 20.41
CA ALA A 25 3.82 8.95 19.55
C ALA A 25 3.08 7.79 18.86
N GLN A 26 1.78 7.96 18.61
CA GLN A 26 0.75 7.03 18.18
C GLN A 26 -0.41 7.86 17.60
N ALA A 27 -0.31 8.31 16.35
CA ALA A 27 -1.43 8.70 15.50
C ALA A 27 -0.89 9.12 14.11
N GLY A 28 -1.07 8.25 13.12
CA GLY A 28 -0.67 8.44 11.73
C GLY A 28 0.24 7.31 11.27
N GLY A 29 -0.37 6.22 10.77
CA GLY A 29 0.34 5.03 10.33
C GLY A 29 1.45 5.40 9.35
N TYR A 30 2.63 4.82 9.52
CA TYR A 30 3.59 4.78 8.42
C TYR A 30 2.92 3.99 7.29
N TRP A 31 3.01 4.45 6.04
CA TRP A 31 2.57 3.69 4.88
C TRP A 31 3.77 2.98 4.27
N ILE A 32 3.53 1.80 3.69
CA ILE A 32 4.48 1.17 2.78
C ILE A 32 4.10 1.57 1.35
N GLU A 33 5.08 1.80 0.49
CA GLU A 33 4.80 1.97 -0.95
C GLU A 33 5.03 0.63 -1.63
N VAL A 34 3.95 0.01 -2.11
CA VAL A 34 4.04 -1.25 -2.87
C VAL A 34 4.29 -0.89 -4.33
N CYS A 35 5.35 -1.44 -4.89
CA CYS A 35 5.78 -1.12 -6.25
C CYS A 35 5.52 -2.27 -7.22
N PHE A 36 5.19 -1.91 -8.45
CA PHE A 36 5.08 -2.82 -9.58
C PHE A 36 5.99 -2.32 -10.70
N PRO A 37 6.58 -3.21 -11.53
CA PRO A 37 7.36 -2.78 -12.69
C PRO A 37 6.57 -1.84 -13.61
N ASP A 38 7.11 -0.65 -13.92
CA ASP A 38 6.56 0.24 -14.95
C ASP A 38 7.06 -0.20 -16.32
N THR A 39 6.22 -0.93 -17.03
CA THR A 39 6.60 -1.47 -18.34
C THR A 39 6.52 -0.48 -19.49
N ARG A 40 6.13 0.77 -19.24
CA ARG A 40 6.08 1.79 -20.30
C ARG A 40 7.47 2.32 -20.65
N THR A 41 8.49 1.96 -19.89
CA THR A 41 9.87 2.37 -20.13
C THR A 41 10.75 1.13 -20.35
N ASP A 42 11.89 1.35 -21.01
CA ASP A 42 12.91 0.31 -21.16
C ASP A 42 13.79 0.17 -19.90
N ASP A 43 13.54 1.00 -18.89
CA ASP A 43 14.29 1.02 -17.64
C ASP A 43 13.65 0.03 -16.66
N PRO A 44 14.34 -1.08 -16.29
CA PRO A 44 13.80 -2.03 -15.34
C PRO A 44 13.62 -1.43 -13.93
N PHE A 45 14.11 -0.22 -13.67
CA PHE A 45 13.98 0.48 -12.38
C PHE A 45 12.83 1.49 -12.35
N ASP A 46 12.17 1.76 -13.46
CA ASP A 46 10.94 2.54 -13.41
C ASP A 46 9.84 1.67 -12.79
N LEU A 47 9.26 2.19 -11.71
CA LEU A 47 8.25 1.51 -10.92
C LEU A 47 7.01 2.38 -10.78
N ILE A 48 5.85 1.73 -10.80
CA ILE A 48 4.61 2.32 -10.32
C ILE A 48 4.47 1.92 -8.87
N CYS A 49 4.70 2.87 -7.97
CA CYS A 49 4.52 2.65 -6.55
C CYS A 49 3.20 3.25 -6.09
N VAL A 50 2.43 2.45 -5.35
CA VAL A 50 1.18 2.89 -4.74
C VAL A 50 1.32 2.90 -3.22
N PRO A 51 0.83 3.97 -2.55
CA PRO A 51 0.82 4.00 -1.11
C PRO A 51 -0.22 3.00 -0.58
N VAL A 52 0.23 2.08 0.29
CA VAL A 52 -0.63 1.16 1.04
C VAL A 52 -0.40 1.42 2.51
N GLU A 53 -1.45 1.85 3.20
CA GLU A 53 -1.35 2.29 4.58
C GLU A 53 -1.28 1.06 5.51
N VAL A 54 -0.08 0.79 6.05
CA VAL A 54 0.23 -0.41 6.84
C VAL A 54 1.07 0.01 8.05
N PRO A 55 0.56 -0.07 9.28
CA PRO A 55 1.29 0.36 10.46
C PRO A 55 2.67 -0.32 10.59
N VAL A 56 3.74 0.47 10.41
CA VAL A 56 5.12 0.00 10.64
C VAL A 56 5.42 0.09 12.13
N GLU A 57 5.48 -1.05 12.81
CA GLU A 57 5.78 -1.13 14.24
C GLU A 57 7.18 -1.71 14.48
N GLY A 58 8.08 -0.91 15.09
CA GLY A 58 9.35 -1.40 15.63
C GLY A 58 10.50 -1.60 14.62
N PRO A 59 11.58 -2.32 14.99
CA PRO A 59 12.73 -2.54 14.11
C PRO A 59 12.33 -3.38 12.89
N ARG A 60 12.61 -2.87 11.68
CA ARG A 60 12.25 -3.51 10.39
C ARG A 60 12.95 -4.86 10.21
N LYS A 61 12.34 -5.92 10.72
CA LYS A 61 12.90 -7.28 10.78
C LYS A 61 13.24 -7.83 9.41
N TRP A 62 12.37 -7.57 8.44
CA TRP A 62 12.45 -8.14 7.10
C TRP A 62 13.16 -7.23 6.09
N TRP A 63 13.55 -6.01 6.49
CA TRP A 63 14.17 -5.06 5.56
C TRP A 63 15.63 -5.45 5.36
N PRO A 64 16.16 -5.30 4.13
CA PRO A 64 17.59 -5.44 3.90
C PRO A 64 18.36 -4.48 4.83
N PRO A 65 19.37 -4.95 5.58
CA PRO A 65 20.07 -4.13 6.57
C PRO A 65 20.83 -2.96 5.95
N GLU A 66 21.18 -3.06 4.67
CA GLU A 66 21.80 -2.01 3.86
C GLU A 66 20.82 -0.92 3.41
N CYS A 67 19.51 -1.14 3.55
CA CYS A 67 18.48 -0.29 2.96
C CYS A 67 17.64 0.46 4.00
N TRP A 68 17.85 1.78 4.07
CA TRP A 68 17.13 2.63 5.02
C TRP A 68 15.68 2.91 4.61
N VAL A 69 15.32 2.84 3.34
CA VAL A 69 13.93 2.87 2.88
C VAL A 69 13.88 1.92 1.71
N CYS A 70 13.38 0.71 1.92
CA CYS A 70 13.18 -0.26 0.85
C CYS A 70 11.69 -0.42 0.61
N LEU A 71 11.34 -0.50 -0.67
CA LEU A 71 9.97 -0.64 -1.13
C LEU A 71 9.75 -2.08 -1.59
N PRO A 72 8.70 -2.77 -1.13
CA PRO A 72 8.37 -4.09 -1.63
C PRO A 72 7.90 -3.99 -3.08
N SER A 73 8.55 -4.75 -3.97
CA SER A 73 8.22 -4.83 -5.38
C SER A 73 7.68 -6.22 -5.73
N PHE A 74 6.57 -6.27 -6.47
CA PHE A 74 5.92 -7.51 -6.87
C PHE A 74 5.83 -7.61 -8.39
N ASP A 75 6.18 -8.78 -8.93
CA ASP A 75 5.97 -9.13 -10.31
C ASP A 75 4.95 -10.28 -10.43
N PHE A 76 3.99 -10.12 -11.36
CA PHE A 76 2.91 -11.07 -11.63
C PHE A 76 2.96 -11.62 -13.06
N TRP A 77 4.03 -11.35 -13.80
CA TRP A 77 4.07 -11.48 -15.26
C TRP A 77 5.17 -12.44 -15.71
N ARG A 78 4.80 -13.70 -15.93
CA ARG A 78 5.71 -14.74 -16.47
C ARG A 78 5.88 -14.65 -17.98
N ASP A 79 4.80 -14.32 -18.66
CA ASP A 79 4.75 -14.18 -20.10
C ASP A 79 4.71 -12.71 -20.51
N TYR A 80 5.00 -12.45 -21.79
CA TYR A 80 4.89 -11.11 -22.35
C TYR A 80 3.43 -10.64 -22.32
N VAL A 81 3.19 -9.49 -21.67
CA VAL A 81 1.92 -8.77 -21.66
C VAL A 81 2.17 -7.38 -22.23
N ASP A 82 1.21 -6.86 -22.99
CA ASP A 82 1.30 -5.51 -23.56
C ASP A 82 1.57 -4.48 -22.43
N PRO A 83 2.58 -3.60 -22.58
CA PRO A 83 2.93 -2.63 -21.55
C PRO A 83 1.80 -1.70 -21.09
N ALA A 84 0.88 -1.32 -21.99
CA ALA A 84 -0.25 -0.46 -21.63
C ALA A 84 -1.26 -1.25 -20.78
N VAL A 85 -1.50 -2.52 -21.11
CA VAL A 85 -2.35 -3.42 -20.31
C VAL A 85 -1.77 -3.61 -18.91
N ARG A 86 -0.46 -3.85 -18.78
CA ARG A 86 0.21 -3.96 -17.47
C ARG A 86 0.07 -2.68 -16.65
N TYR A 87 0.24 -1.52 -17.28
CA TYR A 87 0.08 -0.22 -16.63
C TYR A 87 -1.34 -0.03 -16.09
N ASP A 88 -2.36 -0.21 -16.95
CA ASP A 88 -3.76 -0.02 -16.57
C ASP A 88 -4.19 -1.00 -15.47
N PHE A 89 -3.69 -2.24 -15.52
CA PHE A 89 -3.86 -3.22 -14.45
C PHE A 89 -3.24 -2.72 -13.14
N ASN A 90 -1.96 -2.36 -13.14
CA ASN A 90 -1.23 -1.93 -11.93
C ASN A 90 -1.89 -0.69 -11.29
N GLU A 91 -2.39 0.25 -12.09
CA GLU A 91 -3.08 1.45 -11.60
C GLU A 91 -4.39 1.07 -10.85
N ARG A 92 -5.22 0.22 -11.46
CA ARG A 92 -6.48 -0.25 -10.84
C ARG A 92 -6.21 -1.11 -9.62
N PHE A 93 -5.29 -2.06 -9.77
CA PHE A 93 -4.92 -3.00 -8.73
C PHE A 93 -4.38 -2.27 -7.50
N GLY A 94 -3.42 -1.37 -7.71
CA GLY A 94 -2.83 -0.59 -6.64
C GLY A 94 -3.81 0.36 -5.95
N LYS A 95 -4.74 0.97 -6.71
CA LYS A 95 -5.84 1.74 -6.10
C LYS A 95 -6.74 0.85 -5.23
N GLY A 96 -7.02 -0.38 -5.66
CA GLY A 96 -7.76 -1.36 -4.86
C GLY A 96 -7.04 -1.68 -3.54
N LEU A 97 -5.73 -1.91 -3.59
CA LEU A 97 -4.90 -2.15 -2.39
C LEU A 97 -4.96 -0.97 -1.41
N GLY A 98 -4.84 0.26 -1.90
CA GLY A 98 -4.93 1.46 -1.07
C GLY A 98 -6.28 1.62 -0.38
N LEU A 99 -7.39 1.43 -1.10
CA LEU A 99 -8.74 1.48 -0.54
C LEU A 99 -8.98 0.37 0.49
N LEU A 100 -8.48 -0.85 0.20
CA LEU A 100 -8.61 -1.96 1.13
C LEU A 100 -7.83 -1.68 2.43
N ALA A 101 -6.61 -1.16 2.33
CA ALA A 101 -5.82 -0.75 3.48
C ALA A 101 -6.53 0.31 4.33
N GLU A 102 -7.08 1.36 3.70
CA GLU A 102 -7.86 2.38 4.42
C GLU A 102 -9.08 1.79 5.12
N SER A 103 -9.72 0.78 4.52
CA SER A 103 -10.85 0.06 5.14
C SER A 103 -10.47 -0.72 6.41
N HIS A 104 -9.22 -1.21 6.51
CA HIS A 104 -8.71 -1.91 7.70
C HIS A 104 -8.36 -0.96 8.85
N LEU A 105 -8.07 0.31 8.55
CA LEU A 105 -7.57 1.28 9.53
C LEU A 105 -8.64 2.23 10.07
N THR A 106 -9.78 2.33 9.41
CA THR A 106 -10.85 3.25 9.83
C THR A 106 -11.72 2.66 10.94
N ASP A 107 -12.01 3.45 11.97
CA ASP A 107 -12.91 3.07 13.07
C ASP A 107 -14.40 3.24 12.72
N ASP A 108 -14.73 3.92 11.62
CA ASP A 108 -16.12 4.08 11.14
C ASP A 108 -16.51 2.85 10.31
N GLU A 109 -17.26 1.92 10.92
CA GLU A 109 -17.73 0.68 10.29
C GLU A 109 -18.38 0.91 8.92
N LYS A 110 -19.13 2.01 8.76
CA LYS A 110 -19.85 2.29 7.52
C LYS A 110 -18.92 2.77 6.42
N LEU A 111 -17.90 3.54 6.80
CA LEU A 111 -16.83 3.94 5.89
C LEU A 111 -15.95 2.74 5.51
N ALA A 112 -15.64 1.85 6.47
CA ALA A 112 -14.89 0.62 6.21
C ALA A 112 -15.61 -0.26 5.16
N GLU A 113 -16.91 -0.50 5.34
CA GLU A 113 -17.74 -1.24 4.38
C GLU A 113 -17.74 -0.60 2.99
N GLN A 114 -17.85 0.74 2.92
CA GLN A 114 -17.82 1.47 1.65
C GLN A 114 -16.47 1.33 0.94
N LEU A 115 -15.36 1.58 1.65
CA LEU A 115 -14.00 1.49 1.11
C LEU A 115 -13.70 0.07 0.63
N ARG A 116 -14.10 -0.94 1.39
CA ARG A 116 -13.96 -2.35 1.02
C ARG A 116 -14.73 -2.69 -0.27
N ALA A 117 -15.97 -2.22 -0.39
CA ALA A 117 -16.76 -2.41 -1.61
C ALA A 117 -16.13 -1.69 -2.83
N GLU A 118 -15.62 -0.46 -2.64
CA GLU A 118 -14.91 0.28 -3.68
C GLU A 118 -13.60 -0.41 -4.09
N ALA A 119 -12.86 -0.98 -3.14
CA ALA A 119 -11.68 -1.80 -3.40
C ALA A 119 -12.04 -3.01 -4.26
N GLY A 120 -13.09 -3.75 -3.90
CA GLY A 120 -13.62 -4.86 -4.69
C GLY A 120 -13.94 -4.47 -6.13
N GLY A 121 -14.54 -3.29 -6.33
CA GLY A 121 -14.78 -2.72 -7.66
C GLY A 121 -13.51 -2.41 -8.45
N GLN A 122 -12.46 -1.87 -7.80
CA GLN A 122 -11.17 -1.65 -8.47
C GLN A 122 -10.47 -2.97 -8.83
N PHE A 123 -10.51 -3.97 -7.95
CA PHE A 123 -9.93 -5.28 -8.23
C PHE A 123 -10.64 -5.99 -9.38
N LEU A 124 -11.97 -5.93 -9.44
CA LEU A 124 -12.73 -6.48 -10.57
C LEU A 124 -12.35 -5.79 -11.88
N ALA A 125 -12.28 -4.45 -11.89
CA ALA A 125 -11.84 -3.71 -13.07
C ALA A 125 -10.40 -4.05 -13.48
N ALA A 126 -9.50 -4.27 -12.51
CA ALA A 126 -8.15 -4.76 -12.78
C ALA A 126 -8.18 -6.15 -13.44
N ALA A 127 -8.95 -7.10 -12.89
CA ALA A 127 -9.08 -8.45 -13.44
C ALA A 127 -9.68 -8.47 -14.86
N GLU A 128 -10.60 -7.56 -15.18
CA GLU A 128 -11.18 -7.40 -16.53
C GLU A 128 -10.13 -6.98 -17.57
N ILE A 129 -9.25 -6.02 -17.22
CA ILE A 129 -8.17 -5.53 -18.09
C ILE A 129 -7.26 -6.69 -18.53
N VAL A 130 -7.03 -7.63 -17.63
CA VAL A 130 -6.08 -8.74 -17.83
C VAL A 130 -6.78 -10.06 -18.14
N SER A 131 -8.05 -10.01 -18.54
CA SER A 131 -8.89 -11.21 -18.73
C SER A 131 -8.35 -12.23 -19.73
N GLU A 132 -7.51 -11.81 -20.67
CA GLU A 132 -6.86 -12.70 -21.66
C GLU A 132 -5.50 -13.25 -21.20
N TYR A 133 -5.00 -12.81 -20.04
CA TYR A 133 -3.68 -13.14 -19.52
C TYR A 133 -3.77 -13.98 -18.24
N GLU A 134 -2.88 -14.95 -18.08
CA GLU A 134 -2.75 -15.68 -16.83
C GLU A 134 -1.97 -14.82 -15.83
N ILE A 135 -2.64 -14.40 -14.75
CA ILE A 135 -1.98 -13.72 -13.63
C ILE A 135 -1.39 -14.78 -12.71
N GLY A 136 -0.10 -14.64 -12.41
CA GLY A 136 0.57 -15.53 -11.49
C GLY A 136 1.77 -14.84 -10.84
N PHE A 137 1.89 -14.97 -9.54
CA PHE A 137 3.05 -14.44 -8.82
C PHE A 137 4.35 -15.02 -9.39
N ASP A 138 5.24 -14.13 -9.85
CA ASP A 138 6.54 -14.47 -10.44
C ASP A 138 7.69 -14.15 -9.49
N GLY A 139 7.61 -13.02 -8.79
CA GLY A 139 8.70 -12.64 -7.90
C GLY A 139 8.37 -11.51 -6.94
N PHE A 140 9.13 -11.50 -5.86
CA PHE A 140 9.22 -10.42 -4.88
C PHE A 140 10.65 -9.92 -4.84
N ALA A 141 10.82 -8.61 -4.74
CA ALA A 141 12.12 -7.99 -4.52
C ALA A 141 11.99 -6.76 -3.62
N TRP A 142 13.10 -6.36 -3.02
CA TRP A 142 13.22 -5.05 -2.40
C TRP A 142 13.82 -4.08 -3.40
N THR A 143 13.20 -2.91 -3.55
CA THR A 143 13.79 -1.82 -4.32
C THR A 143 14.33 -0.77 -3.36
N ASP A 144 15.61 -0.42 -3.52
CA ASP A 144 16.18 0.79 -2.93
C ASP A 144 15.90 1.99 -3.87
N PRO A 145 14.97 2.89 -3.53
CA PRO A 145 14.64 4.04 -4.36
C PRO A 145 15.76 5.11 -4.37
N VAL A 146 16.74 5.02 -3.46
CA VAL A 146 17.87 5.98 -3.41
C VAL A 146 18.90 5.65 -4.48
N ASN A 147 19.24 4.37 -4.62
CA ASN A 147 20.30 3.93 -5.53
C ASN A 147 19.78 3.19 -6.77
N GLY A 148 18.47 2.89 -6.83
CA GLY A 148 17.85 2.16 -7.92
C GLY A 148 18.30 0.70 -7.96
N GLU A 149 18.61 0.08 -6.82
CA GLU A 149 19.06 -1.31 -6.79
C GLU A 149 17.90 -2.24 -6.41
N TYR A 150 17.76 -3.34 -7.16
CA TYR A 150 17.00 -4.50 -6.71
C TYR A 150 17.87 -5.28 -5.73
N LEU A 151 17.51 -5.19 -4.46
CA LEU A 151 18.05 -6.09 -3.47
C LEU A 151 17.25 -7.39 -3.63
N GLY A 152 18.00 -8.49 -3.84
CA GLY A 152 17.42 -9.82 -3.99
C GLY A 152 16.56 -10.21 -2.79
N ASP A 153 16.00 -11.41 -2.79
CA ASP A 153 15.07 -11.88 -1.76
C ASP A 153 15.82 -12.46 -0.53
N PRO A 154 16.08 -11.72 0.56
CA PRO A 154 16.54 -12.32 1.80
C PRO A 154 15.33 -12.91 2.52
N GLN A 155 14.73 -14.00 2.03
CA GLN A 155 13.57 -14.66 2.64
C GLN A 155 12.76 -13.79 3.62
N PRO A 156 11.70 -13.11 3.16
CA PRO A 156 10.55 -12.96 4.00
C PRO A 156 9.40 -13.80 3.43
N ASP A 157 9.02 -14.84 4.17
CA ASP A 157 7.76 -15.57 3.98
C ASP A 157 6.56 -14.61 3.80
N PRO A 158 6.46 -13.46 4.51
CA PRO A 158 5.32 -12.56 4.35
C PRO A 158 5.25 -11.87 2.98
N GLY A 159 6.39 -11.48 2.39
CA GLY A 159 6.39 -10.85 1.06
C GLY A 159 5.91 -11.83 0.00
N ILE A 160 6.44 -13.05 0.01
CA ILE A 160 6.02 -14.12 -0.90
C ILE A 160 4.55 -14.49 -0.70
N ALA A 161 4.10 -14.63 0.55
CA ALA A 161 2.70 -14.91 0.88
C ALA A 161 1.75 -13.81 0.36
N ALA A 162 2.13 -12.54 0.54
CA ALA A 162 1.38 -11.41 0.01
C ALA A 162 1.23 -11.50 -1.52
N GLY A 163 2.32 -11.76 -2.23
CA GLY A 163 2.32 -11.91 -3.68
C GLY A 163 1.41 -13.05 -4.18
N TYR A 164 1.45 -14.21 -3.53
CA TYR A 164 0.56 -15.33 -3.86
C TYR A 164 -0.91 -15.01 -3.59
N ALA A 165 -1.23 -14.41 -2.45
CA ALA A 165 -2.60 -14.04 -2.10
C ALA A 165 -3.16 -12.97 -3.04
N MET A 166 -2.34 -11.97 -3.43
CA MET A 166 -2.69 -10.99 -4.47
C MET A 166 -3.02 -11.67 -5.80
N ALA A 167 -2.15 -12.56 -6.28
CA ALA A 167 -2.37 -13.27 -7.54
C ALA A 167 -3.63 -14.14 -7.50
N GLU A 168 -3.88 -14.81 -6.38
CA GLU A 168 -5.06 -15.66 -6.17
C GLU A 168 -6.36 -14.85 -6.17
N GLY A 169 -6.39 -13.69 -5.50
CA GLY A 169 -7.56 -12.79 -5.52
C GLY A 169 -7.91 -12.35 -6.94
N VAL A 170 -6.91 -11.98 -7.75
CA VAL A 170 -7.13 -11.64 -9.17
C VAL A 170 -7.62 -12.87 -9.95
N ARG A 171 -7.03 -14.05 -9.72
CA ARG A 171 -7.43 -15.30 -10.38
C ARG A 171 -8.88 -15.68 -10.07
N ILE A 172 -9.36 -15.48 -8.84
CA ILE A 172 -10.76 -15.71 -8.46
C ILE A 172 -11.68 -14.82 -9.31
N LEU A 173 -11.38 -13.53 -9.41
CA LEU A 173 -12.16 -12.58 -10.20
C LEU A 173 -12.15 -12.95 -11.69
N GLN A 174 -10.98 -13.23 -12.27
CA GLN A 174 -10.84 -13.68 -13.66
C GLN A 174 -11.71 -14.90 -13.97
N ASN A 175 -11.72 -15.91 -13.09
CA ASN A 175 -12.53 -17.12 -13.26
C ASN A 175 -14.04 -16.87 -13.19
N THR A 176 -14.45 -15.71 -12.70
CA THR A 176 -15.85 -15.30 -12.57
C THR A 176 -16.30 -14.24 -13.56
N LEU A 177 -15.43 -13.79 -14.47
CA LEU A 177 -15.81 -12.91 -15.56
C LEU A 177 -16.86 -13.55 -16.47
N GLY A 178 -17.86 -12.77 -16.86
CA GLY A 178 -19.00 -13.24 -17.66
C GLY A 178 -20.10 -13.99 -16.87
N LYS A 179 -19.94 -14.12 -15.54
CA LYS A 179 -20.97 -14.56 -14.59
C LYS A 179 -21.03 -13.59 -13.41
N GLU A 180 -21.79 -13.93 -12.37
CA GLU A 180 -21.76 -13.17 -11.11
C GLU A 180 -20.34 -13.23 -10.52
N PRO A 181 -19.68 -12.08 -10.29
CA PRO A 181 -18.30 -12.06 -9.83
C PRO A 181 -18.19 -12.48 -8.35
N ASP A 182 -17.20 -13.29 -8.02
CA ASP A 182 -16.92 -13.69 -6.64
C ASP A 182 -16.03 -12.66 -5.94
N ILE A 183 -16.59 -11.46 -5.72
CA ILE A 183 -15.85 -10.34 -5.11
C ILE A 183 -15.46 -10.65 -3.67
N GLU A 184 -16.34 -11.25 -2.87
CA GLU A 184 -16.04 -11.60 -1.48
C GLU A 184 -14.96 -12.68 -1.36
N GLY A 185 -14.98 -13.69 -2.24
CA GLY A 185 -13.91 -14.68 -2.31
C GLY A 185 -12.56 -14.05 -2.63
N ALA A 186 -12.52 -13.11 -3.57
CA ALA A 186 -11.31 -12.39 -3.93
C ALA A 186 -10.84 -11.43 -2.82
N LEU A 187 -11.74 -10.67 -2.20
CA LEU A 187 -11.43 -9.75 -1.10
C LEU A 187 -10.81 -10.47 0.09
N LYS A 188 -11.22 -11.71 0.36
CA LYS A 188 -10.59 -12.54 1.40
C LYS A 188 -9.11 -12.81 1.13
N GLU A 189 -8.74 -13.06 -0.13
CA GLU A 189 -7.33 -13.25 -0.51
C GLU A 189 -6.57 -11.91 -0.47
N PHE A 190 -7.20 -10.82 -0.87
CA PHE A 190 -6.59 -9.49 -0.74
C PHE A 190 -6.41 -9.05 0.73
N ASP A 191 -7.30 -9.45 1.63
CA ASP A 191 -7.12 -9.26 3.07
C ASP A 191 -5.92 -10.07 3.58
N ALA A 192 -5.78 -11.32 3.16
CA ALA A 192 -4.62 -12.14 3.52
C ALA A 192 -3.30 -11.53 3.00
N ALA A 193 -3.34 -10.90 1.82
CA ALA A 193 -2.22 -10.13 1.31
C ALA A 193 -1.91 -8.90 2.20
N TYR A 194 -2.94 -8.16 2.63
CA TYR A 194 -2.77 -7.03 3.55
C TYR A 194 -2.19 -7.44 4.90
N GLU A 195 -2.65 -8.56 5.47
CA GLU A 195 -2.09 -9.14 6.70
C GLU A 195 -0.61 -9.49 6.51
N SER A 196 -0.27 -10.12 5.38
CA SER A 196 1.11 -10.48 5.05
C SER A 196 2.01 -9.24 4.85
N LEU A 197 1.48 -8.18 4.23
CA LEU A 197 2.16 -6.88 4.13
C LEU A 197 2.34 -6.21 5.50
N SER A 198 1.39 -6.41 6.41
CA SER A 198 1.47 -5.94 7.80
C SER A 198 2.56 -6.68 8.58
N GLU A 199 2.66 -7.99 8.42
CA GLU A 199 3.75 -8.79 8.99
C GLU A 199 5.11 -8.42 8.38
N LEU A 200 5.13 -8.12 7.09
CA LEU A 200 6.32 -7.62 6.38
C LEU A 200 6.79 -6.29 6.99
N ALA A 201 5.85 -5.38 7.27
CA ALA A 201 6.10 -4.07 7.86
C ALA A 201 6.39 -4.10 9.39
N ALA A 202 6.10 -5.22 10.07
CA ALA A 202 6.25 -5.37 11.51
C ALA A 202 7.66 -5.85 11.94
N ALA A 203 7.93 -5.70 13.25
CA ALA A 203 9.18 -6.07 13.91
C ALA A 203 9.34 -7.55 14.31
#